data_AF-A0A671T332-F1
#
_entry.id   AF-A0A671T332-F1
#
_cell.length_a   1.000
_cell.length_b   1.000
_cell.length_c   1.000
_cell.angle_alpha   90.00
_cell.angle_beta   90.00
_cell.angle_gamma   90.00
#
_symmetry.space_group_name_H-M   'P 1'
#
loop_
_entity.id
_entity.type
_entity.pdbx_description
1 polymer ?
#
loop_
_entity_poly.entity_id
_entity_poly.type
_entity_poly.pdbx_seq_one_letter_code
_entity_poly.pdbx_strand_id
1 'polypeptide(L)'
;MKKEQVVNCQFSVWYPLFKKHTIKSLVLPIPQNVIDYLLDDGTLVVSGSENNSSQTQTNNSDSDEEDIQAPEFPEFKIRVQEAINVLGGCVFPKLNWSAPRDANWIALNSSLQCQSLCDIFLLFKSSDFITHDLTQPFLHCSDDSPDPTINYELVLRKWSELIPGAEFRCFVKENKVIAISQRDYTQHYQHIAKQEDSISSAILEFFRDHIQYQFPDEDFVLDVYRDSSGRVWLIDFNPFGEVTGSLLFTWEELTSGKNLTANQTQEDTALQDGPAFRYTTSEVTVQPSPCLSYRIPRDFLDLTTGEDAYKLIDFLKLKKGQQEEEESDEEGEGP
;
A
#
# COMPACT_ATOMS: atom_id res chain seq x y z
N MET A 1 -20.02 0.95 -2.74
CA MET A 1 -19.48 0.42 -1.48
C MET A 1 -20.07 1.23 -0.32
N LYS A 2 -20.37 0.60 0.80
CA LYS A 2 -20.89 1.28 2.00
C LYS A 2 -19.77 1.59 2.99
N LYS A 3 -19.90 2.66 3.78
CA LYS A 3 -18.95 3.02 4.86
C LYS A 3 -18.73 1.89 5.86
N GLU A 4 -19.78 1.12 6.16
CA GLU A 4 -19.69 -0.06 7.03
C GLU A 4 -18.70 -1.11 6.50
N GLN A 5 -18.64 -1.34 5.19
CA GLN A 5 -17.71 -2.29 4.58
C GLN A 5 -16.25 -1.84 4.74
N VAL A 6 -16.00 -0.53 4.69
CA VAL A 6 -14.67 0.04 4.99
C VAL A 6 -14.33 -0.19 6.46
N VAL A 7 -15.27 0.08 7.38
CA VAL A 7 -15.08 -0.15 8.82
C VAL A 7 -14.79 -1.62 9.12
N ASN A 8 -15.48 -2.56 8.48
CA ASN A 8 -15.29 -4.00 8.67
C ASN A 8 -13.91 -4.50 8.19
N CYS A 9 -13.30 -3.80 7.23
CA CYS A 9 -11.95 -4.10 6.74
C CYS A 9 -10.81 -3.54 7.61
N GLN A 10 -11.11 -2.81 8.69
CA GLN A 10 -10.08 -2.36 9.62
C GLN A 10 -9.35 -3.54 10.27
N PHE A 11 -8.04 -3.43 10.41
CA PHE A 11 -7.20 -4.50 10.94
C PHE A 11 -7.67 -4.99 12.32
N SER A 12 -7.98 -4.08 13.25
CA SER A 12 -8.52 -4.45 14.57
C SER A 12 -9.86 -5.18 14.55
N VAL A 13 -10.67 -5.03 13.49
CA VAL A 13 -11.97 -5.70 13.37
C VAL A 13 -11.78 -7.15 12.96
N TRP A 14 -11.00 -7.42 11.91
CA TRP A 14 -10.85 -8.79 11.39
C TRP A 14 -9.75 -9.59 12.10
N TYR A 15 -8.69 -8.94 12.59
CA TYR A 15 -7.54 -9.65 13.17
C TYR A 15 -7.90 -10.59 14.35
N PRO A 16 -8.77 -10.19 15.31
CA PRO A 16 -9.19 -11.09 16.39
C PRO A 16 -9.88 -12.36 15.89
N LEU A 17 -10.65 -12.28 14.79
CA LEU A 17 -11.38 -13.41 14.21
C LEU A 17 -10.42 -14.40 13.54
N PHE A 18 -9.39 -13.89 12.85
CA PHE A 18 -8.51 -14.71 12.00
C PHE A 18 -7.07 -14.84 12.51
N LYS A 19 -6.81 -14.52 13.79
CA LYS A 19 -5.48 -14.50 14.41
C LYS A 19 -4.65 -15.77 14.20
N LYS A 20 -5.28 -16.94 14.06
CA LYS A 20 -4.62 -18.24 13.84
C LYS A 20 -4.13 -18.45 12.40
N HIS A 21 -4.68 -17.69 11.46
CA HIS A 21 -4.51 -17.88 10.02
C HIS A 21 -3.72 -16.73 9.35
N THR A 22 -3.29 -15.73 10.12
CA THR A 22 -2.52 -14.59 9.63
C THR A 22 -1.20 -14.44 10.39
N ILE A 23 -0.36 -13.51 9.95
CA ILE A 23 0.92 -13.21 10.59
C ILE A 23 0.67 -12.50 11.93
N LYS A 24 1.40 -12.95 12.96
CA LYS A 24 1.33 -12.37 14.30
C LYS A 24 1.56 -10.86 14.24
N SER A 25 0.59 -10.11 14.75
CA SER A 25 0.59 -8.64 14.76
C SER A 25 0.15 -8.09 16.11
N LEU A 26 0.53 -6.85 16.39
CA LEU A 26 0.09 -6.04 17.53
C LEU A 26 -0.54 -4.75 17.00
N VAL A 27 -1.57 -4.27 17.68
CA VAL A 27 -2.30 -3.05 17.31
C VAL A 27 -2.13 -2.05 18.44
N LEU A 28 -1.67 -0.84 18.12
CA LEU A 28 -1.45 0.25 19.05
C LEU A 28 -2.32 1.44 18.65
N PRO A 29 -3.11 2.05 19.55
CA PRO A 29 -3.83 3.27 19.22
C PRO A 29 -2.84 4.41 18.97
N ILE A 30 -3.09 5.21 17.93
CA ILE A 30 -2.25 6.36 17.59
C ILE A 30 -2.78 7.59 18.33
N PRO A 31 -1.95 8.26 19.16
CA PRO A 31 -2.32 9.52 19.80
C PRO A 31 -2.59 10.63 18.78
N GLN A 32 -3.50 11.57 19.09
CA GLN A 32 -3.87 12.65 18.17
C GLN A 32 -2.66 13.50 17.74
N ASN A 33 -1.76 13.84 18.66
CA ASN A 33 -0.55 14.59 18.32
C ASN A 33 0.40 13.86 17.36
N VAL A 34 0.38 12.52 17.32
CA VAL A 34 1.12 11.74 16.34
C VAL A 34 0.42 11.80 14.98
N ILE A 35 -0.91 11.76 14.95
CA ILE A 35 -1.70 11.93 13.71
C ILE A 35 -1.42 13.32 13.11
N ASP A 36 -1.48 14.36 13.94
CA ASP A 36 -1.22 15.74 13.53
C ASP A 36 0.19 15.87 12.94
N TYR A 37 1.19 15.21 13.54
CA TYR A 37 2.55 15.16 13.01
C TYR A 37 2.69 14.39 11.69
N LEU A 38 1.94 13.29 11.52
CA LEU A 38 1.95 12.54 10.26
C LEU A 38 1.35 13.38 9.12
N LEU A 39 0.32 14.18 9.41
CA LEU A 39 -0.36 15.07 8.47
C LEU A 39 0.34 16.42 8.25
N ASP A 40 1.29 16.78 9.10
CA ASP A 40 2.06 18.01 8.95
C ASP A 40 2.98 17.94 7.71
N ASP A 41 2.99 18.99 6.90
CA ASP A 41 3.83 19.09 5.69
C ASP A 41 5.33 19.34 6.01
N GLY A 42 5.68 19.46 7.30
CA GLY A 42 7.04 19.68 7.76
C GLY A 42 8.02 18.55 7.39
N THR A 43 9.26 18.94 7.15
CA THR A 43 10.37 18.01 6.90
C THR A 43 10.52 17.04 8.06
N LEU A 44 10.54 15.73 7.76
CA LEU A 44 10.84 14.71 8.76
C LEU A 44 12.28 14.93 9.28
N VAL A 45 12.39 15.45 10.50
CA VAL A 45 13.67 15.55 11.20
C VAL A 45 14.03 14.17 11.74
N VAL A 46 14.87 13.44 10.99
CA VAL A 46 15.50 12.23 11.53
C VAL A 46 16.52 12.70 12.56
N SER A 47 16.27 12.44 13.84
CA SER A 47 17.32 12.53 14.85
C SER A 47 18.41 11.56 14.43
N GLY A 48 19.47 12.07 13.81
CA GLY A 48 20.63 11.30 13.41
C GLY A 48 21.08 10.49 14.62
N SER A 49 21.20 9.17 14.42
CA SER A 49 21.69 8.22 15.42
C SER A 49 22.76 8.88 16.28
N GLU A 50 22.53 8.96 17.59
CA GLU A 50 23.56 9.32 18.56
C GLU A 50 24.68 8.27 18.47
N ASN A 51 25.62 8.42 17.53
CA ASN A 51 26.94 7.77 17.51
C ASN A 51 27.80 8.32 16.33
N ASN A 52 28.68 9.25 16.68
CA ASN A 52 29.93 9.63 16.00
C ASN A 52 29.89 10.10 14.53
N SER A 53 29.96 11.41 14.34
CA SER A 53 30.95 11.98 13.42
C SER A 53 31.54 13.27 13.97
N SER A 54 32.81 13.18 14.32
CA SER A 54 33.73 14.22 14.75
C SER A 54 33.77 15.42 13.80
N GLN A 55 33.76 16.61 14.38
CA GLN A 55 34.35 17.87 13.90
C GLN A 55 34.80 17.92 12.43
N THR A 56 34.03 18.62 11.61
CA THR A 56 34.58 19.43 10.52
C THR A 56 34.10 20.86 10.70
N GLN A 57 34.94 21.67 11.34
CA GLN A 57 34.81 23.12 11.31
C GLN A 57 35.13 23.60 9.89
N THR A 58 34.11 23.97 9.14
CA THR A 58 34.24 24.86 7.99
C THR A 58 33.35 26.06 8.25
N ASN A 59 33.97 27.15 8.70
CA ASN A 59 33.34 28.46 8.83
C ASN A 59 32.90 28.94 7.44
N ASN A 60 31.60 29.17 7.25
CA ASN A 60 31.09 30.17 6.33
C ASN A 60 29.68 30.64 6.75
N SER A 61 29.66 31.93 7.12
CA SER A 61 28.58 32.93 7.17
C SER A 61 27.11 32.57 6.96
N ASP A 62 26.31 33.00 7.95
CA ASP A 62 24.94 33.52 7.90
C ASP A 62 23.88 32.74 7.10
N SER A 63 23.26 31.79 7.80
CA SER A 63 21.84 31.47 7.64
C SER A 63 21.26 31.17 9.02
N ASP A 64 20.17 31.85 9.38
CA ASP A 64 19.36 31.56 10.56
C ASP A 64 18.73 30.16 10.40
N GLU A 65 19.52 29.10 10.64
CA GLU A 65 19.00 27.75 10.81
C GLU A 65 18.40 27.68 12.21
N GLU A 66 17.10 27.94 12.32
CA GLU A 66 16.34 27.49 13.49
C GLU A 66 16.63 25.99 13.66
N ASP A 67 17.27 25.60 14.77
CA ASP A 67 17.48 24.19 15.13
C ASP A 67 16.10 23.51 15.14
N ILE A 68 15.72 22.87 14.03
CA ILE A 68 14.42 22.20 13.91
C ILE A 68 14.48 20.96 14.79
N GLN A 69 14.07 21.11 16.05
CA GLN A 69 14.02 19.99 16.98
C GLN A 69 12.90 19.04 16.56
N ALA A 70 13.26 17.78 16.27
CA ALA A 70 12.28 16.75 15.95
C ALA A 70 11.24 16.63 17.08
N PRO A 71 9.93 16.65 16.77
CA PRO A 71 8.91 16.45 17.80
C PRO A 71 9.08 15.07 18.46
N GLU A 72 9.14 15.06 19.79
CA GLU A 72 9.33 13.83 20.55
C GLU A 72 7.99 13.26 21.04
N PHE A 73 7.84 11.94 20.86
CA PHE A 73 6.68 11.18 21.34
C PHE A 73 7.14 10.09 22.31
N PRO A 74 7.67 10.44 23.50
CA PRO A 74 8.39 9.49 24.36
C PRO A 74 7.51 8.31 24.80
N GLU A 75 6.26 8.56 25.21
CA GLU A 75 5.34 7.50 25.61
C GLU A 75 5.00 6.56 24.44
N PHE A 76 4.70 7.12 23.27
CA PHE A 76 4.38 6.34 22.08
C PHE A 76 5.60 5.54 21.59
N LYS A 77 6.79 6.16 21.60
CA LYS A 77 8.07 5.53 21.25
C LYS A 77 8.36 4.31 22.11
N ILE A 78 8.13 4.40 23.44
CA ILE A 78 8.30 3.25 24.35
C ILE A 78 7.34 2.12 23.97
N ARG A 79 6.04 2.42 23.80
CA ARG A 79 5.04 1.39 23.44
C ARG A 79 5.33 0.72 22.11
N VAL A 80 5.77 1.49 21.11
CA VAL A 80 6.18 0.99 19.80
C VAL A 80 7.41 0.10 19.93
N GLN A 81 8.44 0.52 20.65
CA GLN A 81 9.66 -0.27 20.83
C GLN A 81 9.39 -1.58 21.58
N GLU A 82 8.55 -1.56 22.62
CA GLU A 82 8.11 -2.77 23.32
C GLU A 82 7.40 -3.75 22.38
N ALA A 83 6.49 -3.25 21.54
CA ALA A 83 5.78 -4.07 20.56
C ALA A 83 6.73 -4.66 19.50
N ILE A 84 7.69 -3.88 19.00
CA ILE A 84 8.74 -4.36 18.08
C ILE A 84 9.54 -5.50 18.72
N ASN A 85 9.95 -5.34 19.98
CA ASN A 85 10.70 -6.36 20.71
C ASN A 85 9.88 -7.65 20.87
N VAL A 86 8.58 -7.55 21.21
CA VAL A 86 7.67 -8.71 21.33
C VAL A 86 7.46 -9.45 19.99
N LEU A 87 7.60 -8.75 18.87
CA LEU A 87 7.47 -9.30 17.53
C LEU A 87 8.78 -9.85 16.94
N GLY A 88 9.89 -9.71 17.67
CA GLY A 88 11.20 -10.25 17.27
C GLY A 88 12.15 -9.23 16.68
N GLY A 89 11.97 -7.94 16.97
CA GLY A 89 12.91 -6.86 16.64
C GLY A 89 12.72 -6.23 15.26
N CYS A 90 12.02 -6.91 14.34
CA CYS A 90 11.73 -6.41 13.00
C CYS A 90 10.24 -6.52 12.69
N VAL A 91 9.65 -5.45 12.19
CA VAL A 91 8.21 -5.37 11.92
C VAL A 91 7.92 -4.79 10.55
N PHE A 92 6.70 -5.04 10.07
CA PHE A 92 6.09 -4.40 8.92
C PHE A 92 4.93 -3.52 9.43
N PRO A 93 5.03 -2.17 9.32
CA PRO A 93 4.00 -1.28 9.83
C PRO A 93 2.86 -1.06 8.81
N LYS A 94 1.64 -0.90 9.30
CA LYS A 94 0.49 -0.40 8.52
C LYS A 94 -0.48 0.38 9.41
N LEU A 95 -1.38 1.15 8.80
CA LEU A 95 -2.53 1.74 9.50
C LEU A 95 -3.72 0.75 9.51
N ASN A 96 -4.90 1.26 9.85
CA ASN A 96 -6.16 0.52 9.87
C ASN A 96 -6.37 -0.32 8.60
N TRP A 97 -6.02 0.20 7.41
CA TRP A 97 -6.26 -0.47 6.12
C TRP A 97 -5.00 -0.61 5.29
N SER A 98 -4.18 0.43 5.18
CA SER A 98 -3.13 0.51 4.18
C SER A 98 -1.74 0.37 4.78
N ALA A 99 -0.86 -0.32 4.05
CA ALA A 99 0.57 -0.36 4.33
C ALA A 99 1.33 0.57 3.36
N PRO A 100 2.45 1.18 3.79
CA PRO A 100 3.16 2.22 3.04
C PRO A 100 4.02 1.66 1.90
N ARG A 101 3.45 0.80 1.05
CA ARG A 101 4.17 0.09 -0.02
C ARG A 101 4.69 1.03 -1.12
N ASP A 102 3.91 2.07 -1.37
CA ASP A 102 4.25 3.19 -2.24
C ASP A 102 5.46 3.98 -1.72
N ALA A 103 5.70 4.02 -0.41
CA ALA A 103 6.86 4.68 0.20
C ALA A 103 8.14 3.82 0.26
N ASN A 104 8.19 2.65 -0.37
CA ASN A 104 9.41 1.81 -0.33
C ASN A 104 10.65 2.51 -0.92
N TRP A 105 10.46 3.58 -1.70
CA TRP A 105 11.54 4.33 -2.34
C TRP A 105 12.36 5.19 -1.38
N ILE A 106 11.78 5.64 -0.27
CA ILE A 106 12.49 6.47 0.71
C ILE A 106 13.28 5.61 1.71
N ALA A 107 12.95 4.32 1.83
CA ALA A 107 13.64 3.40 2.72
C ALA A 107 15.11 3.23 2.32
N LEU A 108 16.03 3.50 3.25
CA LEU A 108 17.48 3.43 3.03
C LEU A 108 17.98 2.05 2.55
N ASN A 109 17.25 0.98 2.87
CA ASN A 109 17.54 -0.39 2.49
C ASN A 109 16.55 -0.96 1.45
N SER A 110 15.73 -0.11 0.82
CA SER A 110 14.66 -0.52 -0.11
C SER A 110 13.73 -1.60 0.47
N SER A 111 13.55 -1.60 1.79
CA SER A 111 12.72 -2.54 2.53
C SER A 111 11.70 -1.81 3.39
N LEU A 112 10.51 -2.38 3.49
CA LEU A 112 9.44 -1.93 4.39
C LEU A 112 9.60 -2.49 5.81
N GLN A 113 10.77 -3.06 6.11
CA GLN A 113 11.13 -3.54 7.43
C GLN A 113 11.53 -2.37 8.33
N CYS A 114 10.87 -2.25 9.47
CA CYS A 114 11.17 -1.25 10.49
C CYS A 114 11.69 -1.89 11.77
N GLN A 115 12.58 -1.18 12.47
CA GLN A 115 13.14 -1.57 13.77
C GLN A 115 12.93 -0.48 14.83
N SER A 116 12.55 0.72 14.42
CA SER A 116 12.31 1.88 15.28
C SER A 116 11.08 2.68 14.87
N LEU A 117 10.63 3.58 15.76
CA LEU A 117 9.58 4.55 15.44
C LEU A 117 9.99 5.51 14.31
N CYS A 118 11.28 5.86 14.22
CA CYS A 118 11.79 6.74 13.18
C CYS A 118 11.65 6.11 11.79
N ASP A 119 11.93 4.81 11.66
CA ASP A 119 11.74 4.07 10.40
C ASP A 119 10.27 4.09 9.96
N ILE A 120 9.35 3.92 10.93
CA ILE A 120 7.91 3.93 10.70
C ILE A 120 7.45 5.31 10.23
N PHE A 121 7.88 6.37 10.91
CA PHE A 121 7.53 7.75 10.53
C PHE A 121 8.09 8.14 9.17
N LEU A 122 9.31 7.71 8.83
CA LEU A 122 9.87 7.92 7.50
C LEU A 122 8.96 7.33 6.41
N LEU A 123 8.53 6.08 6.57
CA LEU A 123 7.64 5.44 5.60
C LEU A 123 6.24 6.08 5.58
N PHE A 124 5.68 6.38 6.76
CA PHE A 124 4.30 6.86 6.87
C PHE A 124 4.15 8.28 6.33
N LYS A 125 5.09 9.19 6.61
CA LYS A 125 5.06 10.55 6.06
C LYS A 125 5.33 10.60 4.55
N SER A 126 5.91 9.56 3.98
CA SER A 126 6.21 9.48 2.54
C SER A 126 5.21 8.62 1.75
N SER A 127 4.11 8.19 2.36
CA SER A 127 3.12 7.31 1.73
C SER A 127 1.80 8.03 1.49
N ASP A 128 1.39 8.09 0.22
CA ASP A 128 0.07 8.54 -0.19
C ASP A 128 -1.02 7.58 0.31
N PHE A 129 -0.73 6.28 0.42
CA PHE A 129 -1.68 5.31 0.98
C PHE A 129 -1.97 5.58 2.47
N ILE A 130 -0.95 5.94 3.25
CA ILE A 130 -1.14 6.33 4.65
C ILE A 130 -1.89 7.67 4.75
N THR A 131 -1.56 8.65 3.90
CA THR A 131 -2.28 9.93 3.84
C THR A 131 -3.76 9.74 3.50
N HIS A 132 -4.07 8.86 2.53
CA HIS A 132 -5.44 8.52 2.18
C HIS A 132 -6.21 7.92 3.37
N ASP A 133 -5.61 6.95 4.08
CA ASP A 133 -6.21 6.36 5.28
C ASP A 133 -6.57 7.43 6.33
N LEU A 134 -5.69 8.42 6.54
CA LEU A 134 -5.88 9.46 7.57
C LEU A 134 -6.86 10.58 7.17
N THR A 135 -7.02 10.86 5.88
CA THR A 135 -7.74 12.05 5.39
C THR A 135 -9.03 11.72 4.65
N GLN A 136 -9.08 10.64 3.89
CA GLN A 136 -10.16 10.35 2.94
C GLN A 136 -10.59 8.86 2.89
N PRO A 137 -10.67 8.12 4.01
CA PRO A 137 -10.93 6.67 3.99
C PRO A 137 -12.30 6.29 3.40
N PHE A 138 -13.27 7.22 3.38
CA PHE A 138 -14.63 6.99 2.90
C PHE A 138 -14.93 7.63 1.53
N LEU A 139 -13.93 8.17 0.83
CA LEU A 139 -14.12 8.93 -0.43
C LEU A 139 -14.97 8.20 -1.48
N HIS A 140 -14.77 6.89 -1.61
CA HIS A 140 -15.46 6.04 -2.60
C HIS A 140 -16.72 5.35 -2.06
N CYS A 141 -17.20 5.73 -0.87
CA CYS A 141 -18.47 5.24 -0.34
C CYS A 141 -19.65 5.95 -0.99
N SER A 142 -20.69 5.20 -1.31
CA SER A 142 -21.88 5.71 -2.02
C SER A 142 -23.04 6.07 -1.11
N ASP A 143 -22.93 5.80 0.19
CA ASP A 143 -23.98 6.08 1.17
C ASP A 143 -23.84 7.48 1.80
N ASP A 144 -24.97 8.19 1.91
CA ASP A 144 -25.05 9.55 2.46
C ASP A 144 -25.03 9.58 4.01
N SER A 145 -24.63 8.48 4.67
CA SER A 145 -24.54 8.44 6.12
C SER A 145 -23.38 9.34 6.61
N PRO A 146 -23.41 9.89 7.84
CA PRO A 146 -22.25 10.62 8.35
C PRO A 146 -21.03 9.70 8.47
N ASP A 147 -19.83 10.24 8.23
CA ASP A 147 -18.60 9.46 8.40
C ASP A 147 -18.48 8.96 9.84
N PRO A 148 -18.21 7.66 10.04
CA PRO A 148 -18.01 7.11 11.37
C PRO A 148 -16.72 7.66 11.98
N THR A 149 -16.70 7.84 13.31
CA THR A 149 -15.48 8.21 14.03
C THR A 149 -14.48 7.05 13.99
N ILE A 150 -13.29 7.30 13.46
CA ILE A 150 -12.22 6.31 13.35
C ILE A 150 -11.17 6.55 14.43
N ASN A 151 -10.84 5.48 15.14
CA ASN A 151 -9.67 5.46 16.01
C ASN A 151 -8.51 4.91 15.19
N TYR A 152 -7.58 5.77 14.80
CA TYR A 152 -6.44 5.34 14.01
C TYR A 152 -5.50 4.46 14.81
N GLU A 153 -5.00 3.43 14.15
CA GLU A 153 -4.20 2.39 14.78
C GLU A 153 -2.90 2.15 14.02
N LEU A 154 -1.81 2.00 14.76
CA LEU A 154 -0.54 1.53 14.25
C LEU A 154 -0.52 0.02 14.42
N VAL A 155 -0.60 -0.69 13.30
CA VAL A 155 -0.46 -2.13 13.24
C VAL A 155 0.98 -2.48 12.99
N LEU A 156 1.58 -3.21 13.93
CA LEU A 156 2.91 -3.78 13.78
C LEU A 156 2.78 -5.28 13.53
N ARG A 157 3.07 -5.70 12.30
CA ARG A 157 3.12 -7.10 11.92
C ARG A 157 4.54 -7.63 12.08
N LYS A 158 4.71 -8.85 12.59
CA LYS A 158 6.03 -9.50 12.60
C LYS A 158 6.59 -9.56 11.18
N TRP A 159 7.81 -9.06 10.99
CA TRP A 159 8.47 -9.16 9.69
C TRP A 159 8.61 -10.61 9.24
N SER A 160 8.18 -10.89 8.01
CA SER A 160 8.26 -12.21 7.37
C SER A 160 8.62 -12.00 5.90
N GLU A 161 9.61 -12.73 5.40
CA GLU A 161 10.03 -12.66 4.00
C GLU A 161 9.04 -13.45 3.13
N LEU A 162 8.03 -12.74 2.62
CA LEU A 162 7.06 -13.32 1.70
C LEU A 162 7.59 -13.26 0.27
N ILE A 163 7.56 -14.39 -0.43
CA ILE A 163 7.92 -14.47 -1.85
C ILE A 163 6.76 -13.88 -2.67
N PRO A 164 6.95 -12.82 -3.48
CA PRO A 164 5.85 -12.13 -4.16
C PRO A 164 5.01 -13.05 -5.07
N GLY A 165 5.65 -14.01 -5.76
CA GLY A 165 4.96 -14.98 -6.62
C GLY A 165 4.09 -16.02 -5.90
N ALA A 166 3.96 -15.94 -4.58
CA ALA A 166 3.11 -16.80 -3.77
C ALA A 166 1.94 -16.03 -3.11
N GLU A 167 1.77 -14.76 -3.44
CA GLU A 167 0.67 -13.92 -2.97
C GLU A 167 -0.42 -13.78 -4.05
N PHE A 168 -1.68 -13.90 -3.63
CA PHE A 168 -2.85 -13.88 -4.49
C PHE A 168 -3.94 -12.99 -3.89
N ARG A 169 -4.66 -12.29 -4.75
CA ARG A 169 -5.86 -11.52 -4.40
C ARG A 169 -7.10 -12.28 -4.86
N CYS A 170 -8.02 -12.51 -3.94
CA CYS A 170 -9.26 -13.23 -4.16
C CYS A 170 -10.43 -12.26 -4.07
N PHE A 171 -11.33 -12.30 -5.04
CA PHE A 171 -12.53 -11.48 -5.07
C PHE A 171 -13.72 -12.34 -4.62
N VAL A 172 -14.39 -11.89 -3.56
CA VAL A 172 -15.52 -12.60 -2.96
C VAL A 172 -16.79 -11.79 -3.20
N LYS A 173 -17.81 -12.45 -3.72
CA LYS A 173 -19.13 -11.87 -3.96
C LYS A 173 -20.20 -12.88 -3.57
N GLU A 174 -21.23 -12.45 -2.86
CA GLU A 174 -22.30 -13.30 -2.34
C GLU A 174 -21.74 -14.52 -1.56
N ASN A 175 -20.72 -14.28 -0.72
CA ASN A 175 -20.00 -15.30 0.04
C ASN A 175 -19.34 -16.41 -0.82
N LYS A 176 -19.00 -16.13 -2.08
CA LYS A 176 -18.29 -17.06 -2.97
C LYS A 176 -17.08 -16.38 -3.59
N VAL A 177 -15.96 -17.12 -3.68
CA VAL A 177 -14.80 -16.66 -4.45
C VAL A 177 -15.18 -16.72 -5.93
N ILE A 178 -15.20 -15.57 -6.60
CA ILE A 178 -15.54 -15.45 -8.03
C ILE A 178 -14.29 -15.33 -8.91
N ALA A 179 -13.18 -14.83 -8.36
CA ALA A 179 -11.93 -14.64 -9.09
C ALA A 179 -10.71 -14.68 -8.17
N ILE A 180 -9.59 -15.10 -8.73
CA ILE A 180 -8.26 -15.14 -8.11
C ILE A 180 -7.26 -14.49 -9.08
N SER A 181 -6.48 -13.54 -8.57
CA SER A 181 -5.42 -12.85 -9.30
C SER A 181 -4.08 -13.04 -8.62
N GLN A 182 -3.03 -13.29 -9.40
CA GLN A 182 -1.65 -13.11 -8.94
C GLN A 182 -1.44 -11.69 -8.42
N ARG A 183 -0.89 -11.53 -7.20
CA ARG A 183 -0.78 -10.21 -6.57
C ARG A 183 0.27 -9.31 -7.23
N ASP A 184 1.44 -9.87 -7.51
CA ASP A 184 2.50 -9.21 -8.28
C ASP A 184 2.36 -9.55 -9.75
N TYR A 185 1.40 -8.94 -10.43
CA TYR A 185 1.15 -9.17 -11.85
C TYR A 185 2.24 -8.62 -12.79
N THR A 186 3.24 -7.91 -12.26
CA THR A 186 4.31 -7.33 -13.09
C THR A 186 5.38 -8.32 -13.52
N GLN A 187 5.39 -9.50 -12.88
CA GLN A 187 6.37 -10.56 -13.10
C GLN A 187 5.70 -11.86 -13.52
N HIS A 188 6.39 -12.66 -14.33
CA HIS A 188 5.97 -14.02 -14.63
C HIS A 188 6.61 -15.02 -13.65
N TYR A 189 5.76 -15.84 -13.02
CA TYR A 189 6.21 -16.92 -12.14
C TYR A 189 5.80 -18.28 -12.69
N GLN A 190 6.76 -19.02 -13.24
CA GLN A 190 6.53 -20.29 -13.91
C GLN A 190 5.85 -21.34 -13.01
N HIS A 191 6.04 -21.28 -11.68
CA HIS A 191 5.41 -22.22 -10.76
C HIS A 191 3.89 -22.04 -10.67
N ILE A 192 3.37 -20.83 -10.90
CA ILE A 192 1.92 -20.57 -10.85
C ILE A 192 1.21 -21.35 -11.95
N ALA A 193 1.71 -21.26 -13.18
CA ALA A 193 1.18 -22.01 -14.32
C ALA A 193 1.23 -23.54 -14.10
N LYS A 194 2.30 -24.04 -13.46
CA LYS A 194 2.45 -25.48 -13.17
C LYS A 194 1.57 -25.98 -12.02
N GLN A 195 1.11 -25.09 -11.14
CA GLN A 195 0.43 -25.43 -9.89
C GLN A 195 -0.95 -24.79 -9.78
N GLU A 196 -1.51 -24.28 -10.88
CA GLU A 196 -2.76 -23.50 -10.92
C GLU A 196 -3.90 -24.19 -10.14
N ASP A 197 -4.20 -25.46 -10.47
CA ASP A 197 -5.25 -26.23 -9.80
C ASP A 197 -4.98 -26.42 -8.30
N SER A 198 -3.72 -26.67 -7.93
CA SER A 198 -3.32 -26.88 -6.53
C SER A 198 -3.41 -25.59 -5.71
N ILE A 199 -3.02 -24.46 -6.30
CA ILE A 199 -3.14 -23.13 -5.68
C ILE A 199 -4.61 -22.78 -5.50
N SER A 200 -5.41 -22.89 -6.57
CA SER A 200 -6.84 -22.61 -6.55
C SER A 200 -7.56 -23.46 -5.51
N SER A 201 -7.31 -24.78 -5.50
CA SER A 201 -7.90 -25.70 -4.53
C SER A 201 -7.56 -25.33 -3.08
N ALA A 202 -6.29 -25.02 -2.81
CA ALA A 202 -5.85 -24.65 -1.45
C ALA A 202 -6.48 -23.34 -0.97
N ILE A 203 -6.61 -22.34 -1.86
CA ILE A 203 -7.27 -21.07 -1.55
C ILE A 203 -8.77 -21.27 -1.28
N LEU A 204 -9.45 -22.06 -2.12
CA LEU A 204 -10.88 -22.35 -1.96
C LEU A 204 -11.19 -23.15 -0.70
N GLU A 205 -10.34 -24.14 -0.37
CA GLU A 205 -10.43 -24.89 0.89
C GLU A 205 -10.23 -23.97 2.10
N PHE A 206 -9.18 -23.14 2.09
CA PHE A 206 -8.95 -22.15 3.13
C PHE A 206 -10.13 -21.19 3.30
N PHE A 207 -10.67 -20.68 2.20
CA PHE A 207 -11.83 -19.78 2.23
C PHE A 207 -13.04 -20.45 2.86
N ARG A 208 -13.43 -21.63 2.38
CA ARG A 208 -14.58 -22.39 2.88
C ARG A 208 -14.45 -22.72 4.36
N ASP A 209 -13.27 -23.14 4.79
CA ASP A 209 -13.08 -23.69 6.14
C ASP A 209 -12.83 -22.60 7.21
N HIS A 210 -12.35 -21.42 6.81
CA HIS A 210 -11.87 -20.41 7.76
C HIS A 210 -12.43 -19.00 7.55
N ILE A 211 -12.93 -18.65 6.37
CA ILE A 211 -13.33 -17.26 6.03
C ILE A 211 -14.83 -17.16 5.76
N GLN A 212 -15.38 -18.10 4.99
CA GLN A 212 -16.76 -18.08 4.51
C GLN A 212 -17.74 -18.01 5.69
N TYR A 213 -18.65 -17.03 5.66
CA TYR A 213 -19.61 -16.75 6.73
C TYR A 213 -19.00 -16.38 8.11
N GLN A 214 -17.68 -16.17 8.19
CA GLN A 214 -17.00 -15.67 9.39
C GLN A 214 -16.67 -14.18 9.30
N PHE A 215 -16.48 -13.67 8.08
CA PHE A 215 -16.33 -12.23 7.82
C PHE A 215 -17.72 -11.55 7.80
N PRO A 216 -17.88 -10.31 8.30
CA PRO A 216 -19.19 -9.66 8.43
C PRO A 216 -19.91 -9.40 7.10
N ASP A 217 -19.15 -9.14 6.02
CA ASP A 217 -19.70 -8.80 4.70
C ASP A 217 -19.74 -10.02 3.78
N GLU A 218 -20.69 -10.04 2.84
CA GLU A 218 -20.78 -11.07 1.80
C GLU A 218 -19.90 -10.78 0.57
N ASP A 219 -19.57 -9.50 0.37
CA ASP A 219 -18.80 -8.97 -0.74
C ASP A 219 -17.54 -8.27 -0.21
N PHE A 220 -16.37 -8.85 -0.49
CA PHE A 220 -15.07 -8.32 -0.04
C PHE A 220 -13.93 -8.84 -0.91
N VAL A 221 -12.74 -8.29 -0.70
CA VAL A 221 -11.50 -8.74 -1.34
C VAL A 221 -10.55 -9.25 -0.27
N LEU A 222 -9.96 -10.41 -0.54
CA LEU A 222 -9.11 -11.14 0.39
C LEU A 222 -7.72 -11.33 -0.23
N ASP A 223 -6.68 -10.85 0.44
CA ASP A 223 -5.30 -11.15 0.06
C ASP A 223 -4.79 -12.35 0.86
N VAL A 224 -4.20 -13.32 0.17
CA VAL A 224 -3.66 -14.55 0.75
C VAL A 224 -2.25 -14.85 0.26
N TYR A 225 -1.48 -15.55 1.08
CA TYR A 225 -0.15 -16.06 0.76
C TYR A 225 -0.13 -17.58 0.91
N ARG A 226 0.39 -18.30 -0.08
CA ARG A 226 0.57 -19.75 -0.02
C ARG A 226 2.04 -20.09 0.22
N ASP A 227 2.36 -20.65 1.38
CA ASP A 227 3.73 -21.03 1.68
C ASP A 227 4.19 -22.28 0.90
N SER A 228 5.49 -22.61 1.00
CA SER A 228 6.08 -23.76 0.31
C SER A 228 5.57 -25.12 0.80
N SER A 229 4.91 -25.18 1.97
CA SER A 229 4.25 -26.38 2.47
C SER A 229 2.81 -26.54 1.94
N GLY A 230 2.33 -25.54 1.18
CA GLY A 230 0.98 -25.48 0.64
C GLY A 230 -0.04 -24.88 1.59
N ARG A 231 0.36 -24.42 2.77
CA ARG A 231 -0.53 -23.76 3.73
C ARG A 231 -0.83 -22.33 3.25
N VAL A 232 -2.10 -21.96 3.34
CA VAL A 232 -2.58 -20.62 3.02
C VAL A 232 -2.63 -19.76 4.29
N TRP A 233 -2.17 -18.52 4.15
CA TRP A 233 -2.13 -17.50 5.17
C TRP A 233 -2.94 -16.29 4.70
N LEU A 234 -3.82 -15.79 5.55
CA LEU A 234 -4.51 -14.52 5.36
C LEU A 234 -3.49 -13.36 5.48
N ILE A 235 -3.48 -12.48 4.48
CA ILE A 235 -2.62 -11.29 4.44
C ILE A 235 -3.42 -10.02 4.73
N ASP A 236 -4.59 -9.85 4.12
CA ASP A 236 -5.42 -8.66 4.31
C ASP A 236 -6.88 -8.87 3.87
N PHE A 237 -7.77 -8.03 4.41
CA PHE A 237 -9.12 -7.83 3.88
C PHE A 237 -9.23 -6.42 3.32
N ASN A 238 -9.89 -6.27 2.18
CA ASN A 238 -10.15 -5.00 1.54
C ASN A 238 -11.61 -4.93 1.09
N PRO A 239 -12.21 -3.72 1.02
CA PRO A 239 -13.56 -3.58 0.53
C PRO A 239 -13.72 -4.01 -0.94
N PHE A 240 -14.91 -4.48 -1.30
CA PHE A 240 -15.26 -4.81 -2.69
C PHE A 240 -15.66 -3.54 -3.46
N GLY A 241 -14.71 -2.93 -4.17
CA GLY A 241 -14.94 -1.78 -5.04
C GLY A 241 -13.65 -1.12 -5.53
N GLU A 242 -13.77 -0.08 -6.34
CA GLU A 242 -12.68 0.58 -7.08
C GLU A 242 -11.51 1.09 -6.23
N VAL A 243 -11.76 1.37 -4.94
CA VAL A 243 -10.70 1.71 -3.96
C VAL A 243 -9.64 0.60 -3.83
N THR A 244 -10.03 -0.65 -4.10
CA THR A 244 -9.16 -1.82 -4.06
C THR A 244 -8.67 -2.14 -5.46
N GLY A 245 -7.34 -2.19 -5.67
CA GLY A 245 -6.80 -2.55 -6.99
C GLY A 245 -7.29 -3.91 -7.51
N SER A 246 -7.87 -3.93 -8.71
CA SER A 246 -8.43 -5.14 -9.37
C SER A 246 -7.38 -6.03 -10.04
N LEU A 247 -6.13 -5.56 -10.15
CA LEU A 247 -4.97 -6.28 -10.69
C LEU A 247 -5.21 -6.79 -12.13
N LEU A 248 -5.23 -8.10 -12.34
CA LEU A 248 -5.45 -8.72 -13.66
C LEU A 248 -6.94 -8.77 -14.08
N PHE A 249 -7.80 -8.08 -13.33
CA PHE A 249 -9.21 -7.94 -13.63
C PHE A 249 -9.62 -6.47 -13.75
N THR A 250 -10.81 -6.21 -14.31
CA THR A 250 -11.48 -4.91 -14.24
C THR A 250 -12.61 -4.94 -13.20
N TRP A 251 -12.95 -3.79 -12.61
CA TRP A 251 -14.10 -3.72 -11.72
C TRP A 251 -15.43 -3.93 -12.44
N GLU A 252 -15.51 -3.52 -13.71
CA GLU A 252 -16.68 -3.77 -14.56
C GLU A 252 -16.97 -5.28 -14.69
N GLU A 253 -15.96 -6.11 -14.98
CA GLU A 253 -16.20 -7.55 -15.12
C GLU A 253 -16.54 -8.21 -13.77
N LEU A 254 -15.85 -7.82 -12.69
CA LEU A 254 -16.11 -8.34 -11.32
C LEU A 254 -17.53 -8.00 -10.82
N THR A 255 -18.09 -6.88 -11.28
CA THR A 255 -19.43 -6.43 -10.86
C THR A 255 -20.55 -6.87 -11.80
N SER A 256 -20.24 -7.19 -13.06
CA SER A 256 -21.21 -7.47 -14.14
C SER A 256 -22.25 -8.58 -13.88
N GLY A 257 -22.03 -9.44 -12.88
CA GLY A 257 -22.93 -10.56 -12.54
C GLY A 257 -22.92 -11.70 -13.55
N LYS A 258 -22.04 -11.64 -14.57
CA LYS A 258 -21.77 -12.74 -15.49
C LYS A 258 -20.72 -13.67 -14.87
N ASN A 259 -20.83 -14.96 -15.14
CA ASN A 259 -19.78 -15.91 -14.77
C ASN A 259 -18.48 -15.49 -15.48
N LEU A 260 -17.45 -15.17 -14.69
CA LEU A 260 -16.12 -14.88 -15.21
C LEU A 260 -15.56 -16.18 -15.77
N THR A 261 -15.41 -16.29 -17.09
CA THR A 261 -14.77 -17.46 -17.70
C THR A 261 -13.26 -17.30 -17.67
N ALA A 262 -12.55 -18.40 -17.41
CA ALA A 262 -11.11 -18.46 -17.61
C ALA A 262 -10.82 -18.40 -19.12
N ASN A 263 -10.25 -17.28 -19.58
CA ASN A 263 -9.72 -17.05 -20.93
C ASN A 263 -10.74 -17.03 -22.10
N GLN A 264 -10.81 -15.91 -22.82
CA GLN A 264 -11.59 -15.72 -24.05
C GLN A 264 -11.01 -16.47 -25.29
N THR A 265 -10.40 -17.64 -25.13
CA THR A 265 -9.70 -18.32 -26.25
C THR A 265 -10.14 -19.74 -26.56
N GLN A 266 -11.12 -20.30 -25.86
CA GLN A 266 -11.73 -21.57 -26.28
C GLN A 266 -13.25 -21.48 -26.19
N GLU A 267 -13.88 -21.37 -27.36
CA GLU A 267 -15.28 -21.75 -27.57
C GLU A 267 -15.49 -23.20 -27.09
N ASP A 268 -16.58 -23.39 -26.36
CA ASP A 268 -17.20 -24.68 -26.04
C ASP A 268 -16.35 -25.74 -25.33
N THR A 269 -16.21 -25.63 -24.00
CA THR A 269 -16.30 -26.79 -23.11
C THR A 269 -16.80 -26.39 -21.71
N ALA A 270 -17.84 -27.09 -21.25
CA ALA A 270 -18.43 -27.20 -19.89
C ALA A 270 -18.12 -26.13 -18.82
N LEU A 271 -19.19 -25.63 -18.19
CA LEU A 271 -19.24 -24.93 -16.89
C LEU A 271 -18.05 -25.29 -15.98
N GLN A 272 -17.01 -24.46 -15.96
CA GLN A 272 -16.03 -24.51 -14.87
C GLN A 272 -16.75 -24.03 -13.61
N ASP A 273 -17.00 -24.94 -12.67
CA ASP A 273 -17.64 -24.70 -11.36
C ASP A 273 -16.68 -24.00 -10.35
N GLY A 274 -15.68 -23.28 -10.86
CA GLY A 274 -14.60 -22.67 -10.08
C GLY A 274 -14.39 -21.19 -10.42
N PRO A 275 -13.66 -20.45 -9.57
CA PRO A 275 -13.38 -19.04 -9.80
C PRO A 275 -12.48 -18.85 -11.03
N ALA A 276 -12.60 -17.69 -11.68
CA ALA A 276 -11.65 -17.31 -12.71
C ALA A 276 -10.26 -17.07 -12.09
N PHE A 277 -9.23 -17.79 -12.55
CA PHE A 277 -7.86 -17.59 -12.09
C PHE A 277 -7.03 -16.93 -13.19
N ARG A 278 -6.50 -15.73 -12.92
CA ARG A 278 -5.56 -15.02 -13.81
C ARG A 278 -4.19 -14.82 -13.18
N TYR A 279 -3.16 -15.08 -13.96
CA TYR A 279 -1.76 -14.84 -13.67
C TYR A 279 -1.03 -14.39 -14.94
N THR A 280 0.13 -13.77 -14.77
CA THR A 280 0.93 -13.30 -15.90
C THR A 280 1.52 -14.51 -16.62
N THR A 281 1.32 -14.62 -17.93
CA THR A 281 1.67 -15.81 -18.74
C THR A 281 2.93 -15.65 -19.60
N SER A 282 3.45 -14.44 -19.75
CA SER A 282 4.59 -14.15 -20.63
C SER A 282 5.85 -13.79 -19.86
N GLU A 283 6.96 -14.45 -20.19
CA GLU A 283 8.30 -14.11 -19.72
C GLU A 283 8.81 -12.76 -20.25
N VAL A 284 8.17 -12.20 -21.28
CA VAL A 284 8.67 -11.03 -22.04
C VAL A 284 8.14 -9.70 -21.51
N THR A 285 7.13 -9.71 -20.64
CA THR A 285 6.49 -8.48 -20.13
C THR A 285 6.89 -8.22 -18.68
N VAL A 286 8.15 -7.80 -18.45
CA VAL A 286 8.47 -7.12 -17.19
C VAL A 286 7.84 -5.73 -17.27
N GLN A 287 6.78 -5.53 -16.50
CA GLN A 287 6.15 -4.22 -16.36
C GLN A 287 6.80 -3.48 -15.18
N PRO A 288 6.97 -2.16 -15.24
CA PRO A 288 7.39 -1.39 -14.08
C PRO A 288 6.39 -1.57 -12.93
N SER A 289 6.89 -1.68 -11.70
CA SER A 289 6.01 -1.74 -10.53
C SER A 289 5.11 -0.49 -10.47
N PRO A 290 3.81 -0.63 -10.19
CA PRO A 290 2.91 0.51 -10.04
C PRO A 290 3.35 1.48 -8.95
N CYS A 291 4.11 1.00 -7.96
CA CYS A 291 4.62 1.86 -6.89
C CYS A 291 5.75 2.81 -7.37
N LEU A 292 6.26 2.65 -8.59
CA LEU A 292 7.30 3.53 -9.13
C LEU A 292 6.78 4.93 -9.48
N SER A 293 5.48 5.09 -9.81
CA SER A 293 4.91 6.41 -10.09
C SER A 293 4.92 7.33 -8.87
N TYR A 294 4.85 6.76 -7.66
CA TYR A 294 4.89 7.48 -6.38
C TYR A 294 6.28 8.03 -6.02
N ARG A 295 7.31 7.74 -6.84
CA ARG A 295 8.65 8.33 -6.69
C ARG A 295 8.79 9.69 -7.36
N ILE A 296 7.80 10.07 -8.15
CA ILE A 296 7.86 11.20 -9.06
C ILE A 296 6.88 12.27 -8.55
N PRO A 297 7.25 13.56 -8.56
CA PRO A 297 6.33 14.63 -8.25
C PRO A 297 5.04 14.52 -9.06
N ARG A 298 3.89 14.69 -8.39
CA ARG A 298 2.56 14.56 -9.01
C ARG A 298 2.42 15.44 -10.26
N ASP A 299 3.00 16.64 -10.23
CA ASP A 299 3.00 17.53 -11.38
C ASP A 299 3.62 16.90 -12.63
N PHE A 300 4.73 16.16 -12.49
CA PHE A 300 5.34 15.49 -13.62
C PHE A 300 4.52 14.29 -14.10
N LEU A 301 3.87 13.57 -13.19
CA LEU A 301 2.96 12.48 -13.55
C LEU A 301 1.78 13.03 -14.37
N ASP A 302 1.11 14.07 -13.90
CA ASP A 302 -0.05 14.69 -14.56
C ASP A 302 0.31 15.23 -15.95
N LEU A 303 1.53 15.74 -16.12
CA LEU A 303 2.06 16.14 -17.43
C LEU A 303 2.24 14.95 -18.38
N THR A 304 2.72 13.82 -17.87
CA THR A 304 2.95 12.61 -18.69
C THR A 304 1.66 11.86 -19.03
N THR A 305 0.67 11.87 -18.14
CA THR A 305 -0.63 11.23 -18.34
C THR A 305 -1.60 12.13 -19.10
N GLY A 306 -1.37 13.46 -19.10
CA GLY A 306 -2.24 14.44 -19.74
C GLY A 306 -3.52 14.70 -18.94
N GLU A 307 -3.53 14.36 -17.65
CA GLU A 307 -4.68 14.53 -16.77
C GLU A 307 -4.94 16.01 -16.43
N ASP A 308 -3.89 16.85 -16.42
CA ASP A 308 -4.02 18.28 -16.13
C ASP A 308 -3.29 19.15 -17.18
N ALA A 309 -4.06 19.70 -18.12
CA ALA A 309 -3.55 20.58 -19.15
C ALA A 309 -3.04 21.93 -18.61
N TYR A 310 -3.48 22.37 -17.41
CA TYR A 310 -3.05 23.63 -16.82
C TYR A 310 -1.61 23.56 -16.33
N LYS A 311 -1.20 22.42 -15.75
CA LYS A 311 0.20 22.20 -15.34
C LYS A 311 1.18 22.28 -16.50
N LEU A 312 0.77 21.82 -17.68
CA LEU A 312 1.59 21.96 -18.91
C LEU A 312 1.75 23.43 -19.31
N ILE A 313 0.68 24.21 -19.20
CA ILE A 313 0.71 25.64 -19.49
C ILE A 313 1.63 26.37 -18.52
N ASP A 314 1.58 26.04 -17.23
CA ASP A 314 2.42 26.67 -16.22
C ASP A 314 3.89 26.27 -16.37
N PHE A 315 4.18 25.00 -16.69
CA PHE A 315 5.53 24.55 -17.03
C PHE A 315 6.11 25.30 -18.25
N LEU A 316 5.30 25.49 -19.31
CA LEU A 316 5.71 26.22 -20.51
C LEU A 316 5.97 27.72 -20.23
N LYS A 317 5.18 28.34 -19.34
CA LYS A 317 5.42 29.73 -18.90
C LYS A 317 6.71 29.85 -18.11
N LEU A 318 7.00 28.89 -17.22
CA LEU A 318 8.24 28.86 -16.45
C LEU A 318 9.47 28.79 -17.36
N LYS A 319 9.44 27.92 -18.38
CA LYS A 319 10.50 27.84 -19.39
C LYS A 319 10.67 29.13 -20.17
N LYS A 320 9.56 29.80 -20.51
CA LYS A 320 9.61 31.08 -21.22
C LYS A 320 10.24 32.18 -20.35
N GLY A 321 9.90 32.22 -19.07
CA GLY A 321 10.53 33.14 -18.11
C GLY A 321 12.04 32.92 -17.97
N GLN A 322 12.48 31.65 -17.91
CA GLN A 322 13.91 31.32 -17.86
C GLN A 322 14.66 31.72 -19.14
N GLN A 323 14.04 31.57 -20.32
CA GLN A 323 14.65 32.02 -21.57
C GLN A 323 14.74 33.55 -21.66
N GLU A 324 13.73 34.26 -21.15
CA GLU A 324 13.73 35.73 -21.10
C GLU A 324 14.77 36.26 -20.08
N GLU A 325 15.02 35.54 -18.98
CA GLU A 325 16.09 35.85 -18.01
C GLU A 325 17.48 35.56 -18.58
N GLU A 326 17.70 34.41 -19.23
CA GLU A 326 18.96 34.06 -19.89
C GLU A 326 19.32 35.03 -21.04
N GLU A 327 18.34 35.48 -21.84
CA GLU A 327 18.56 36.51 -22.87
C GLU A 327 18.91 37.88 -22.26
N SER A 328 18.39 38.20 -21.07
CA SER A 328 18.67 39.47 -20.39
C SER A 328 20.05 39.52 -19.73
N ASP A 329 20.57 38.38 -19.28
CA ASP A 329 21.91 38.25 -18.70
C ASP A 329 23.00 38.27 -19.80
N GLU A 330 22.72 37.72 -20.99
CA GLU A 330 23.63 37.83 -22.16
C GLU A 330 23.73 39.27 -22.72
N GLU A 331 22.68 40.09 -22.61
CA GLU A 331 22.74 41.52 -22.97
C GLU A 331 23.46 42.39 -21.91
N GLY A 332 23.68 41.86 -20.70
CA GLY A 332 24.40 42.53 -19.61
C GLY A 332 25.92 42.36 -19.62
N GLU A 333 26.44 41.34 -20.31
CA GLU A 333 27.88 41.05 -20.45
C GLU A 333 28.42 41.41 -21.86
N GLY A 334 28.33 42.69 -22.23
CA GLY A 334 28.99 43.25 -23.42
C GLY A 334 29.97 44.38 -23.02
N PRO A 335 31.21 44.40 -23.53
CA PRO A 335 32.40 45.03 -22.91
C PRO A 335 32.43 46.57 -22.85
#